data_AF-A0A450TRL1-F1
#
_entry.id   AF-A0A450TRL1-F1
#
_cell.length_a   1.000
_cell.length_b   1.000
_cell.length_c   1.000
_cell.angle_alpha   90.00
_cell.angle_beta   90.00
_cell.angle_gamma   90.00
#
_symmetry.space_group_name_H-M   'P 1'
#
loop_
_entity.id
_entity.type
_entity.pdbx_description
1 polymer ?
#
loop_
_entity_poly.entity_id
_entity_poly.type
_entity_poly.pdbx_seq_one_letter_code
_entity_poly.pdbx_strand_id
1 'polypeptide(L)'
;MDYFLGVISLLIKLIYDRLASGEGGADYRQYSGQWHGCHVTADPDTGVATYSNHIYQLRVKKNGRISGSLSDLISEQPWDYSTSGNIYPGMIMMIHRGKQRPEILAVEIYKTALNPRRMVGMIFASTYEKDIHFISPIVLSRDHISDEEFREMMKNQTAAFYGDLDQTLGLPQKE
;
A
#
# COMPACT_ATOMS: atom_id res chain seq x y z
N MET A 1 -7.06 20.77 -10.17
CA MET A 1 -8.06 19.93 -9.48
C MET A 1 -8.55 18.78 -10.39
N ASP A 2 -8.99 19.03 -11.62
CA ASP A 2 -9.59 17.99 -12.49
C ASP A 2 -8.60 16.96 -13.08
N TYR A 3 -7.33 17.32 -13.24
CA TYR A 3 -6.33 16.42 -13.83
C TYR A 3 -5.95 15.24 -12.92
N PHE A 4 -5.87 15.45 -11.60
CA PHE A 4 -5.43 14.42 -10.66
C PHE A 4 -6.53 13.40 -10.34
N LEU A 5 -7.77 13.87 -10.17
CA LEU A 5 -8.95 13.00 -10.17
C LEU A 5 -9.13 12.29 -11.51
N GLY A 6 -8.77 12.93 -12.62
CA GLY A 6 -8.69 12.32 -13.94
C GLY A 6 -7.68 11.18 -14.00
N VAL A 7 -6.47 11.36 -13.46
CA VAL A 7 -5.41 10.34 -13.42
C VAL A 7 -5.73 9.21 -12.47
N ILE A 8 -6.23 9.49 -11.25
CA ILE A 8 -6.68 8.45 -10.33
C ILE A 8 -7.90 7.71 -10.89
N SER A 9 -8.85 8.41 -11.50
CA SER A 9 -10.00 7.76 -12.16
C SER A 9 -9.58 6.97 -13.40
N LEU A 10 -8.58 7.43 -14.15
CA LEU A 10 -8.02 6.70 -15.30
C LEU A 10 -7.23 5.48 -14.84
N LEU A 11 -6.44 5.59 -13.77
CA LEU A 11 -5.80 4.47 -13.09
C LEU A 11 -6.87 3.50 -12.62
N ILE A 12 -7.83 3.94 -11.80
CA ILE A 12 -8.97 3.15 -11.32
C ILE A 12 -9.73 2.52 -12.48
N LYS A 13 -9.89 3.18 -13.63
CA LYS A 13 -10.57 2.66 -14.82
C LYS A 13 -9.73 1.61 -15.57
N LEU A 14 -8.45 1.88 -15.83
CA LEU A 14 -7.50 0.91 -16.42
C LEU A 14 -7.34 -0.32 -15.53
N ILE A 15 -7.41 -0.09 -14.22
CA ILE A 15 -7.54 -1.08 -13.17
C ILE A 15 -8.87 -1.81 -13.39
N TYR A 16 -10.03 -1.14 -13.36
CA TYR A 16 -11.39 -1.70 -13.55
C TYR A 16 -11.53 -2.60 -14.79
N ASP A 17 -10.94 -2.19 -15.91
CA ASP A 17 -10.97 -2.93 -17.18
C ASP A 17 -10.08 -4.18 -17.14
N ARG A 18 -8.94 -4.13 -16.43
CA ARG A 18 -8.15 -5.32 -16.08
C ARG A 18 -8.86 -6.23 -15.07
N LEU A 19 -9.82 -5.70 -14.29
CA LEU A 19 -10.56 -6.51 -13.31
C LEU A 19 -11.54 -7.51 -13.96
N ALA A 20 -12.00 -7.19 -15.17
CA ALA A 20 -13.01 -7.97 -15.88
C ALA A 20 -12.45 -9.22 -16.56
N SER A 21 -11.13 -9.35 -16.71
CA SER A 21 -10.50 -10.44 -17.48
C SER A 21 -10.04 -11.63 -16.62
N GLY A 22 -10.64 -11.87 -15.45
CA GLY A 22 -10.24 -12.92 -14.52
C GLY A 22 -10.34 -14.33 -15.11
N GLU A 23 -9.20 -14.99 -15.34
CA GLU A 23 -9.11 -16.42 -15.64
C GLU A 23 -9.57 -17.25 -14.43
N GLY A 24 -10.65 -17.99 -14.61
CA GLY A 24 -11.19 -18.89 -13.59
C GLY A 24 -10.31 -20.14 -13.42
N GLY A 25 -9.56 -20.22 -12.31
CA GLY A 25 -8.82 -21.43 -11.96
C GLY A 25 -8.02 -21.39 -10.65
N ALA A 26 -7.45 -20.24 -10.29
CA ALA A 26 -6.61 -20.11 -9.10
C ALA A 26 -7.44 -19.94 -7.80
N ASP A 27 -6.93 -20.48 -6.68
CA ASP A 27 -7.47 -20.27 -5.33
C ASP A 27 -6.62 -19.28 -4.56
N TYR A 28 -7.14 -18.08 -4.37
CA TYR A 28 -6.42 -16.99 -3.71
C TYR A 28 -6.69 -16.87 -2.21
N ARG A 29 -7.46 -17.79 -1.61
CA ARG A 29 -7.84 -17.70 -0.18
C ARG A 29 -6.64 -17.64 0.77
N GLN A 30 -5.50 -18.18 0.35
CA GLN A 30 -4.22 -18.14 1.07
C GLN A 30 -3.73 -16.72 1.44
N TYR A 31 -4.21 -15.68 0.75
CA TYR A 31 -3.88 -14.28 1.07
C TYR A 31 -4.79 -13.67 2.17
N SER A 32 -5.77 -14.42 2.67
CA SER A 32 -6.63 -13.99 3.80
C SER A 32 -5.86 -13.98 5.13
N GLY A 33 -6.38 -13.26 6.11
CA GLY A 33 -5.84 -13.15 7.47
C GLY A 33 -5.17 -11.81 7.73
N GLN A 34 -4.43 -11.75 8.82
CA GLN A 34 -3.71 -10.56 9.24
C GLN A 34 -2.45 -10.35 8.38
N TRP A 35 -2.18 -9.08 8.07
CA TRP A 35 -0.92 -8.61 7.50
C TRP A 35 -0.46 -7.35 8.21
N HIS A 36 0.83 -7.23 8.44
CA HIS A 36 1.49 -6.02 8.92
C HIS A 36 2.03 -5.27 7.72
N GLY A 37 1.67 -4.00 7.58
CA GLY A 37 2.19 -3.14 6.52
C GLY A 37 3.16 -2.11 7.06
N CYS A 38 4.17 -1.78 6.28
CA CYS A 38 5.07 -0.66 6.54
C CYS A 38 5.32 0.10 5.23
N HIS A 39 5.28 1.43 5.28
CA HIS A 39 5.71 2.30 4.20
C HIS A 39 6.31 3.58 4.76
N VAL A 40 6.90 4.42 3.91
CA VAL A 40 7.41 5.72 4.31
C VAL A 40 6.40 6.81 3.99
N THR A 41 6.26 7.78 4.87
CA THR A 41 5.55 9.03 4.63
C THR A 41 6.47 10.18 5.00
N ALA A 42 6.50 11.22 4.19
CA ALA A 42 7.10 12.47 4.62
C ALA A 42 6.15 13.14 5.62
N ASP A 43 6.67 13.54 6.78
CA ASP A 43 5.96 14.42 7.69
C ASP A 43 5.69 15.75 6.96
N PRO A 44 4.43 16.18 6.84
CA PRO A 44 4.07 17.33 6.02
C PRO A 44 4.56 18.67 6.60
N ASP A 45 4.88 18.72 7.89
CA ASP A 45 5.29 19.95 8.58
C ASP A 45 6.82 20.11 8.64
N THR A 46 7.55 18.99 8.72
CA THR A 46 9.01 18.96 8.88
C THR A 46 9.75 18.45 7.64
N GLY A 47 9.05 17.78 6.71
CA GLY A 47 9.65 17.13 5.56
C GLY A 47 10.47 15.88 5.89
N VAL A 48 10.51 15.47 7.17
CA VAL A 48 11.26 14.29 7.62
C VAL A 48 10.49 13.02 7.28
N ALA A 49 11.13 12.06 6.63
CA ALA A 49 10.54 10.77 6.38
C ALA A 49 10.33 9.97 7.69
N THR A 50 9.12 9.46 7.87
CA THR A 50 8.68 8.65 9.00
C THR A 50 8.08 7.34 8.50
N TYR A 51 8.26 6.27 9.27
CA TYR A 51 7.67 4.97 8.97
C TYR A 51 6.22 4.92 9.44
N SER A 52 5.35 4.57 8.50
CA SER A 52 3.92 4.37 8.72
C SER A 52 3.65 2.88 8.81
N ASN A 53 3.21 2.43 9.98
CA ASN A 53 2.95 1.03 10.29
C ASN A 53 1.45 0.74 10.35
N HIS A 54 1.04 -0.40 9.82
CA HIS A 54 -0.34 -0.73 9.53
C HIS A 54 -0.69 -2.17 9.90
N ILE A 55 -1.95 -2.41 10.25
CA ILE A 55 -2.53 -3.76 10.37
C ILE A 55 -3.68 -3.91 9.38
N TYR A 56 -3.58 -4.91 8.51
CA TYR A 56 -4.63 -5.29 7.57
C TYR A 56 -5.29 -6.57 8.06
N GLN A 57 -6.63 -6.59 8.06
CA GLN A 57 -7.41 -7.81 8.26
C GLN A 57 -8.14 -8.15 6.97
N LEU A 58 -7.54 -9.04 6.16
CA LEU A 58 -8.03 -9.34 4.82
C LEU A 58 -8.87 -10.62 4.79
N ARG A 59 -9.97 -10.58 4.04
CA ARG A 59 -10.75 -11.74 3.62
C ARG A 59 -10.71 -11.81 2.11
N VAL A 60 -10.09 -12.87 1.60
CA VAL A 60 -9.90 -13.11 0.16
C VAL A 60 -10.75 -14.31 -0.25
N LYS A 61 -11.60 -14.13 -1.26
CA LYS A 61 -12.40 -15.22 -1.83
C LYS A 61 -11.54 -16.05 -2.80
N LYS A 62 -12.01 -17.26 -3.12
CA LYS A 62 -11.35 -18.15 -4.10
C LYS A 62 -11.05 -17.41 -5.41
N ASN A 63 -11.99 -16.58 -5.87
CA ASN A 63 -11.87 -15.80 -7.11
C ASN A 63 -11.02 -14.52 -7.00
N GLY A 64 -10.26 -14.33 -5.92
CA GLY A 64 -9.36 -13.19 -5.74
C GLY A 64 -9.98 -11.97 -5.08
N ARG A 65 -11.32 -11.89 -4.94
CA ARG A 65 -11.98 -10.70 -4.39
C ARG A 65 -11.57 -10.47 -2.93
N ILE A 66 -11.12 -9.26 -2.63
CA ILE A 66 -10.63 -8.83 -1.31
C ILE A 66 -11.67 -7.93 -0.63
N SER A 67 -11.86 -8.16 0.66
CA SER A 67 -12.59 -7.27 1.57
C SER A 67 -11.88 -7.27 2.92
N GLY A 68 -11.97 -6.21 3.71
CA GLY A 68 -11.31 -6.20 5.01
C GLY A 68 -11.28 -4.83 5.69
N SER A 69 -10.33 -4.69 6.60
CA SER A 69 -9.97 -3.41 7.21
C SER A 69 -8.47 -3.17 7.13
N LEU A 70 -8.10 -1.91 7.30
CA LEU A 70 -6.75 -1.42 7.52
C LEU A 70 -6.83 -0.50 8.73
N SER A 71 -5.90 -0.66 9.67
CA SER A 71 -5.72 0.24 10.82
C SER A 71 -4.31 0.81 10.77
N ASP A 72 -4.20 2.14 10.71
CA ASP A 72 -2.93 2.87 10.75
C ASP A 72 -2.51 3.09 12.21
N LEU A 73 -1.28 2.72 12.55
CA LEU A 73 -0.73 2.73 13.90
C LEU A 73 0.16 3.94 14.19
N ILE A 74 0.23 4.94 13.31
CA ILE A 74 1.06 6.15 13.54
C ILE A 74 0.60 6.94 14.78
N SER A 75 -0.71 6.98 15.05
CA SER A 75 -1.29 7.80 16.13
C SER A 75 -1.70 7.01 17.36
N GLU A 76 -1.74 7.67 18.52
CA GLU A 76 -2.24 7.11 19.80
C GLU A 76 -3.64 6.49 19.68
N GLN A 77 -4.44 6.98 18.72
CA GLN A 77 -5.68 6.33 18.28
C GLN A 77 -5.51 5.86 16.83
N PRO A 78 -5.62 4.56 16.54
CA PRO A 78 -5.49 4.07 15.17
C PRO A 78 -6.57 4.65 14.24
N TRP A 79 -6.19 5.00 13.01
CA TRP A 79 -7.18 5.37 11.98
C TRP A 79 -7.65 4.13 11.24
N ASP A 80 -8.96 3.98 11.08
CA ASP A 80 -9.54 2.80 10.47
C ASP A 80 -10.05 3.07 9.06
N TYR A 81 -9.77 2.12 8.19
CA TYR A 81 -10.19 2.14 6.80
C TYR A 81 -10.96 0.88 6.48
N SER A 82 -11.98 1.01 5.62
CA SER A 82 -12.56 -0.15 4.94
C SER A 82 -11.69 -0.52 3.74
N THR A 83 -11.35 -1.80 3.60
CA THR A 83 -10.54 -2.32 2.50
C THR A 83 -11.42 -3.06 1.50
N SER A 84 -11.25 -2.77 0.22
CA SER A 84 -11.84 -3.50 -0.90
C SER A 84 -10.81 -3.69 -1.99
N GLY A 85 -10.87 -4.79 -2.73
CA GLY A 85 -9.84 -5.05 -3.74
C GLY A 85 -10.05 -6.36 -4.45
N ASN A 86 -9.02 -6.78 -5.17
CA ASN A 86 -9.04 -8.05 -5.89
C ASN A 86 -7.62 -8.46 -6.31
N ILE A 87 -7.48 -9.72 -6.70
CA ILE A 87 -6.24 -10.30 -7.18
C ILE A 87 -6.41 -10.63 -8.67
N TYR A 88 -5.46 -10.18 -9.47
CA TYR A 88 -5.44 -10.36 -10.93
C TYR A 88 -4.28 -11.21 -11.37
N PRO A 89 -4.33 -11.74 -12.62
CA PRO A 89 -3.15 -12.28 -13.28
C PRO A 89 -2.06 -11.19 -13.41
N GLY A 90 -1.21 -11.06 -12.39
CA GLY A 90 -0.06 -10.15 -12.38
C GLY A 90 -0.02 -9.06 -11.32
N MET A 91 -1.07 -8.88 -10.52
CA MET A 91 -1.05 -7.86 -9.46
C MET A 91 -2.09 -8.15 -8.38
N ILE A 92 -1.89 -7.60 -7.19
CA ILE A 92 -2.96 -7.43 -6.19
C ILE A 92 -3.27 -5.95 -6.09
N MET A 93 -4.55 -5.62 -6.02
CA MET A 93 -4.97 -4.26 -5.82
C MET A 93 -5.94 -4.11 -4.67
N MET A 94 -5.71 -3.11 -3.84
CA MET A 94 -6.55 -2.76 -2.71
C MET A 94 -6.82 -1.26 -2.70
N ILE A 95 -8.04 -0.90 -2.31
CA ILE A 95 -8.48 0.47 -2.07
C ILE A 95 -8.99 0.52 -0.64
N HIS A 96 -8.43 1.44 0.12
CA HIS A 96 -8.76 1.74 1.49
C HIS A 96 -9.48 3.08 1.54
N ARG A 97 -10.60 3.13 2.25
CA ARG A 97 -11.39 4.34 2.45
C ARG A 97 -11.49 4.62 3.93
N GLY A 98 -11.03 5.80 4.34
CA GLY A 98 -11.06 6.21 5.73
C GLY A 98 -12.50 6.23 6.26
N LYS A 99 -12.70 5.73 7.48
CA LYS A 99 -14.01 5.81 8.15
C LYS A 99 -14.16 7.13 8.90
N GLN A 100 -13.06 7.63 9.45
CA GLN A 100 -13.00 8.87 10.22
C GLN A 100 -12.53 10.07 9.39
N ARG A 101 -11.84 9.83 8.28
CA ARG A 101 -11.27 10.87 7.41
C ARG A 101 -11.66 10.68 5.96
N PRO A 102 -11.82 11.77 5.20
CA PRO A 102 -11.98 11.70 3.75
C PRO A 102 -10.59 11.44 3.14
N GLU A 103 -10.12 10.21 3.29
CA GLU A 103 -8.85 9.75 2.73
C GLU A 103 -9.08 8.47 1.93
N ILE A 104 -8.40 8.39 0.78
CA ILE A 104 -8.36 7.19 -0.03
C ILE A 104 -6.90 6.77 -0.18
N LEU A 105 -6.62 5.52 0.14
CA LEU A 105 -5.35 4.87 -0.13
C LEU A 105 -5.58 3.80 -1.20
N ALA A 106 -4.72 3.73 -2.21
CA ALA A 106 -4.67 2.64 -3.16
C ALA A 106 -3.34 1.91 -3.00
N VAL A 107 -3.38 0.59 -2.93
CA VAL A 107 -2.19 -0.27 -2.84
C VAL A 107 -2.15 -1.18 -4.05
N GLU A 108 -1.02 -1.19 -4.75
CA GLU A 108 -0.72 -2.10 -5.86
C GLU A 108 0.47 -2.99 -5.49
N ILE A 109 0.29 -4.31 -5.47
CA ILE A 109 1.35 -5.30 -5.21
C ILE A 109 1.76 -5.97 -6.52
N TYR A 110 3.07 -6.08 -6.76
CA TYR A 110 3.62 -6.62 -8.00
C TYR A 110 3.77 -8.15 -7.98
N LYS A 111 3.50 -8.81 -9.12
CA LYS A 111 3.56 -10.28 -9.27
C LYS A 111 4.88 -10.89 -8.82
N THR A 112 5.99 -10.25 -9.16
CA THR A 112 7.35 -10.73 -8.87
C THR A 112 7.66 -10.77 -7.37
N ALA A 113 6.84 -10.10 -6.57
CA ALA A 113 6.96 -10.03 -5.12
C ALA A 113 5.83 -10.77 -4.38
N LEU A 114 5.06 -11.64 -5.06
CA LEU A 114 3.99 -12.41 -4.42
C LEU A 114 4.55 -13.65 -3.71
N ASN A 115 4.85 -13.48 -2.42
CA ASN A 115 5.09 -14.57 -1.49
C ASN A 115 3.89 -14.67 -0.51
N PRO A 116 3.37 -15.87 -0.19
CA PRO A 116 2.30 -16.04 0.81
C PRO A 116 2.57 -15.42 2.19
N ARG A 117 3.85 -15.17 2.51
CA ARG A 117 4.30 -14.52 3.74
C ARG A 117 4.67 -13.04 3.59
N ARG A 118 4.90 -12.56 2.37
CA ARG A 118 5.44 -11.22 2.11
C ARG A 118 5.02 -10.71 0.75
N MET A 119 4.56 -9.48 0.68
CA MET A 119 4.10 -8.80 -0.52
C MET A 119 4.74 -7.43 -0.59
N VAL A 120 5.20 -7.03 -1.77
CA VAL A 120 5.81 -5.71 -1.99
C VAL A 120 5.08 -5.00 -3.10
N GLY A 121 4.86 -3.71 -2.90
CA GLY A 121 4.16 -2.89 -3.86
C GLY A 121 4.35 -1.40 -3.62
N MET A 122 3.38 -0.64 -4.09
CA MET A 122 3.28 0.79 -3.93
C MET A 122 1.97 1.16 -3.26
N ILE A 123 2.03 2.14 -2.38
CA ILE A 123 0.86 2.81 -1.82
C ILE A 123 0.77 4.23 -2.39
N PHE A 124 -0.44 4.60 -2.77
CA PHE A 124 -0.82 5.91 -3.27
C PHE A 124 -1.85 6.47 -2.30
N ALA A 125 -1.60 7.64 -1.75
CA ALA A 125 -2.55 8.29 -0.85
C ALA A 125 -3.04 9.60 -1.42
N SER A 126 -4.31 9.90 -1.16
CA SER A 126 -4.91 11.19 -1.45
C SER A 126 -5.82 11.59 -0.30
N THR A 127 -5.48 12.69 0.37
CA THR A 127 -6.34 13.32 1.38
C THR A 127 -7.15 14.45 0.74
N TYR A 128 -8.45 14.52 1.00
CA TYR A 128 -9.29 15.60 0.44
C TYR A 128 -9.16 16.91 1.21
N GLU A 129 -8.62 16.90 2.44
CA GLU A 129 -8.57 18.09 3.30
C GLU A 129 -7.32 18.95 3.12
N LYS A 130 -6.22 18.38 2.62
CA LYS A 130 -4.93 19.08 2.51
C LYS A 130 -4.28 19.01 1.13
N ASP A 131 -4.95 18.45 0.12
CA ASP A 131 -4.37 18.16 -1.20
C ASP A 131 -3.01 17.42 -1.12
N ILE A 132 -2.81 16.63 -0.04
CA ILE A 132 -1.59 15.85 0.13
C ILE A 132 -1.76 14.58 -0.70
N HIS A 133 -0.87 14.45 -1.68
CA HIS A 133 -0.72 13.28 -2.52
C HIS A 133 0.68 12.71 -2.31
N PHE A 134 0.77 11.43 -1.95
CA PHE A 134 2.07 10.78 -1.88
C PHE A 134 2.03 9.40 -2.51
N ILE A 135 3.21 8.96 -2.92
CA ILE A 135 3.47 7.63 -3.45
C ILE A 135 4.65 7.09 -2.64
N SER A 136 4.50 5.92 -2.05
CA SER A 136 5.56 5.27 -1.29
C SER A 136 5.62 3.78 -1.63
N PRO A 137 6.81 3.16 -1.60
CA PRO A 137 6.89 1.72 -1.51
C PRO A 137 6.21 1.23 -0.23
N ILE A 138 5.55 0.07 -0.31
CA ILE A 138 4.92 -0.60 0.81
C ILE A 138 5.32 -2.08 0.85
N VAL A 139 5.58 -2.57 2.05
CA VAL A 139 5.77 -3.99 2.32
C VAL A 139 4.62 -4.46 3.20
N LEU A 140 4.01 -5.58 2.83
CA LEU A 140 3.06 -6.31 3.67
C LEU A 140 3.69 -7.65 4.06
N SER A 141 3.69 -7.98 5.35
CA SER A 141 4.24 -9.22 5.89
C SER A 141 3.24 -9.90 6.82
N ARG A 142 3.32 -11.22 6.93
CA ARG A 142 2.56 -11.97 7.95
C ARG A 142 3.09 -11.74 9.36
N ASP A 143 4.37 -11.44 9.44
CA ASP A 143 5.09 -11.16 10.67
C ASP A 143 5.26 -9.64 10.81
N HIS A 144 5.34 -9.13 12.03
CA HIS A 144 5.68 -7.73 12.26
C HIS A 144 7.04 -7.40 11.63
N ILE A 145 7.11 -6.26 10.95
CA ILE A 145 8.33 -5.75 10.32
C ILE A 145 8.80 -4.59 11.19
N SER A 146 10.02 -4.65 11.70
CA SER A 146 10.62 -3.50 12.37
C SER A 146 11.01 -2.43 11.35
N ASP A 147 11.10 -1.18 11.78
CA ASP A 147 11.54 -0.07 10.92
C ASP A 147 12.94 -0.34 10.31
N GLU A 148 13.82 -1.02 11.05
CA GLU A 148 15.15 -1.42 10.58
C GLU A 148 15.08 -2.48 9.47
N GLU A 149 14.29 -3.54 9.66
CA GLU A 149 14.09 -4.58 8.64
C GLU A 149 13.48 -3.97 7.37
N PHE A 150 12.48 -3.10 7.53
CA PHE A 150 11.87 -2.40 6.40
C PHE A 150 12.91 -1.56 5.65
N ARG A 151 13.74 -0.78 6.36
CA ARG A 151 14.78 0.05 5.74
C ARG A 151 15.76 -0.80 4.94
N GLU A 152 16.24 -1.91 5.50
CA GLU A 152 17.15 -2.81 4.79
C GLU A 152 16.52 -3.44 3.55
N MET A 153 15.27 -3.88 3.65
CA MET A 153 14.52 -4.40 2.51
C MET A 153 14.36 -3.34 1.41
N MET A 154 14.05 -2.12 1.81
CA MET A 154 13.81 -1.05 0.87
C MET A 154 15.08 -0.51 0.24
N LYS A 155 16.24 -0.51 0.91
CA LYS A 155 17.54 -0.13 0.32
C LYS A 155 17.82 -0.89 -0.99
N ASN A 156 17.52 -2.19 -1.02
CA ASN A 156 17.75 -3.03 -2.20
C ASN A 156 16.66 -2.87 -3.29
N GLN A 157 15.43 -2.54 -2.92
CA GLN A 157 14.32 -2.41 -3.86
C GLN A 157 14.17 -1.00 -4.43
N THR A 158 14.55 0.03 -3.70
CA THR A 158 14.45 1.44 -4.15
C THR A 158 15.48 1.79 -5.20
N ALA A 159 16.65 1.15 -5.20
CA ALA A 159 17.55 1.19 -6.35
C ALA A 159 16.85 0.76 -7.67
N ALA A 160 15.83 -0.10 -7.60
CA ALA A 160 15.05 -0.55 -8.75
C ALA A 160 13.85 0.36 -9.10
N PHE A 161 13.39 1.24 -8.20
CA PHE A 161 12.20 2.08 -8.40
C PHE A 161 12.48 3.60 -8.41
N TYR A 162 13.48 4.08 -7.66
CA TYR A 162 13.73 5.51 -7.38
C TYR A 162 15.22 5.92 -7.36
N GLY A 163 16.17 4.98 -7.27
CA GLY A 163 17.58 5.29 -6.96
C GLY A 163 17.87 5.17 -5.46
N ASP A 164 18.95 5.82 -4.98
CA ASP A 164 19.35 5.75 -3.56
C ASP A 164 18.28 6.37 -2.63
N LEU A 165 17.74 5.54 -1.74
CA LEU A 165 16.60 5.86 -0.88
C LEU A 165 16.90 6.97 0.11
N ASP A 166 18.09 6.91 0.71
CA ASP A 166 18.49 7.84 1.76
C ASP A 166 18.64 9.26 1.18
N GLN A 167 19.06 9.34 -0.09
CA GLN A 167 19.19 10.59 -0.84
C GLN A 167 17.83 11.13 -1.33
N THR A 168 16.92 10.23 -1.70
CA THR A 168 15.60 10.58 -2.25
C THR A 168 14.61 11.01 -1.15
N LEU A 169 14.74 10.44 0.05
CA LEU A 169 13.82 10.71 1.17
C LEU A 169 14.35 11.71 2.20
N GLY A 170 15.56 12.24 2.02
CA GLY A 170 16.16 13.19 2.96
C GLY A 170 16.30 12.65 4.39
N LEU A 171 16.42 11.32 4.53
CA LEU A 171 16.53 10.68 5.85
C LEU A 171 17.84 11.11 6.51
N PRO A 172 17.85 11.45 7.81
CA PRO A 172 19.07 11.84 8.50
C PRO A 172 20.09 10.70 8.41
N GLN A 173 21.26 11.00 7.85
CA GLN A 173 22.39 10.09 7.88
C GLN A 173 22.86 10.01 9.33
N LYS A 174 22.89 8.80 9.89
CA LYS A 174 23.58 8.58 11.16
C LYS A 174 25.08 8.49 10.86
N GLU A 175 25.83 9.36 11.52
CA GLU A 175 27.29 9.27 11.67
C GLU A 175 27.71 7.92 12.26
#